data_AF-A0A8H7L973-F1
#
_entry.id   AF-A0A8H7L973-F1
#
_cell.length_a   1.000
_cell.length_b   1.000
_cell.length_c   1.000
_cell.angle_alpha   90.00
_cell.angle_beta   90.00
_cell.angle_gamma   90.00
#
_symmetry.space_group_name_H-M   'P 1'
#
loop_
_entity.id
_entity.type
_entity.pdbx_description
1 polymer ?
#
loop_
_entity_poly.entity_id
_entity_poly.type
_entity_poly.pdbx_seq_one_letter_code
_entity_poly.pdbx_strand_id
1 'polypeptide(L)'
;MAVRFLQTIRNHSLNGKKVLSLEEFMFRRNVLSTYRSVMRMIYKHHERVGLAQFAREEFRMNSKETELTSRKYLLQTGISKINDMVSVFGINAKL
;
A
#
# COMPACT_ATOMS: atom_id res chain seq x y z
N MET A 1 -7.98 -30.62 -18.20
CA MET A 1 -8.80 -29.44 -18.54
C MET A 1 -7.91 -28.20 -18.45
N ALA A 2 -7.61 -27.56 -19.58
CA ALA A 2 -6.76 -26.38 -19.63
C ALA A 2 -7.60 -25.12 -19.39
N VAL A 3 -7.44 -24.50 -18.22
CA VAL A 3 -8.11 -23.23 -17.89
C VAL A 3 -7.36 -22.11 -18.62
N ARG A 4 -7.93 -21.65 -19.74
CA ARG A 4 -7.46 -20.49 -20.49
C ARG A 4 -7.57 -19.25 -19.59
N PHE A 5 -6.45 -18.75 -19.08
CA PHE A 5 -6.35 -17.39 -18.59
C PHE A 5 -6.50 -16.44 -19.79
N LEU A 6 -7.73 -16.06 -20.10
CA LEU A 6 -8.00 -14.91 -20.96
C LEU A 6 -7.54 -13.67 -20.19
N GLN A 7 -6.28 -13.28 -20.41
CA GLN A 7 -5.79 -11.96 -20.07
C GLN A 7 -6.53 -10.97 -20.98
N THR A 8 -7.67 -10.48 -20.50
CA THR A 8 -8.36 -9.34 -21.12
C THR A 8 -7.44 -8.13 -20.93
N ILE A 9 -6.53 -7.90 -21.89
CA ILE A 9 -5.73 -6.69 -21.97
C ILE A 9 -6.72 -5.56 -22.30
N ARG A 10 -7.21 -4.91 -21.24
CA ARG A 10 -8.12 -3.77 -21.33
C ARG A 10 -7.27 -2.60 -21.85
N ASN A 11 -7.31 -2.37 -23.17
CA ASN A 11 -6.68 -1.23 -23.82
C ASN A 11 -7.36 0.06 -23.34
N HIS A 12 -6.87 0.61 -22.23
CA HIS A 12 -7.22 1.96 -21.82
C HIS A 12 -6.57 2.93 -22.81
N SER A 13 -7.39 3.60 -23.64
CA SER A 13 -6.96 4.74 -24.45
C SER A 13 -6.19 5.73 -23.55
N LEU A 14 -4.91 5.94 -23.88
CA LEU A 14 -3.97 6.79 -23.15
C LEU A 14 -4.09 8.28 -23.52
N ASN A 15 -5.15 8.69 -24.20
CA ASN A 15 -5.35 10.08 -24.58
C ASN A 15 -5.58 10.95 -23.33
N GLY A 16 -4.50 11.57 -22.84
CA GLY A 16 -4.50 12.58 -21.78
C GLY A 16 -3.99 12.13 -20.41
N LYS A 17 -3.65 10.86 -20.19
CA LYS A 17 -3.09 10.40 -18.91
C LYS A 17 -1.58 10.24 -19.02
N LYS A 18 -0.81 11.01 -18.22
CA LYS A 18 0.63 10.79 -18.06
C LYS A 18 0.88 9.32 -17.75
N VAL A 19 1.49 8.60 -18.70
CA VAL A 19 1.92 7.22 -18.50
C VAL A 19 2.93 7.23 -17.37
N LEU A 20 2.68 6.44 -16.33
CA LEU A 20 3.61 6.32 -15.21
C LEU A 20 4.89 5.66 -15.72
N SER A 21 6.05 6.09 -15.22
CA SER A 21 7.26 5.30 -15.37
C SER A 21 7.05 3.92 -14.73
N LEU A 22 7.76 2.90 -15.21
CA LEU A 22 7.69 1.57 -14.63
C LEU A 22 7.97 1.61 -13.12
N GLU A 23 8.94 2.43 -12.71
CA GLU A 23 9.31 2.59 -11.32
C GLU A 23 8.18 3.19 -10.47
N GLU A 24 7.51 4.22 -10.99
CA GLU A 24 6.34 4.85 -10.35
C GLU A 24 5.17 3.86 -10.27
N PHE A 25 4.96 3.04 -11.31
CA PHE A 25 3.96 1.99 -11.30
C PHE A 25 4.24 0.93 -10.23
N MET A 26 5.48 0.43 -10.16
CA MET A 26 5.90 -0.55 -9.17
C MET A 26 5.80 0.02 -7.76
N PHE A 27 6.19 1.27 -7.56
CA PHE A 27 6.05 1.97 -6.29
C PHE A 27 4.58 2.04 -5.83
N ARG A 28 3.67 2.51 -6.69
CA ARG A 28 2.23 2.57 -6.36
C ARG A 28 1.65 1.21 -6.03
N ARG A 29 2.05 0.16 -6.76
CA ARG A 29 1.66 -1.22 -6.47
C ARG A 29 2.10 -1.62 -5.06
N ASN A 30 3.34 -1.29 -4.69
CA ASN A 30 3.88 -1.60 -3.36
C ASN A 30 3.12 -0.86 -2.26
N VAL A 31 2.91 0.46 -2.39
CA VAL A 31 2.12 1.25 -1.41
C VAL A 31 0.73 0.63 -1.21
N LEU A 32 0.02 0.31 -2.30
CA LEU A 32 -1.31 -0.28 -2.22
C LEU A 32 -1.29 -1.67 -1.58
N SER A 33 -0.27 -2.48 -1.85
CA SER A 33 -0.10 -3.79 -1.23
C SER A 33 0.11 -3.66 0.27
N THR A 34 1.04 -2.78 0.69
CA THR A 34 1.33 -2.50 2.09
C THR A 34 0.09 -2.00 2.83
N TYR A 35 -0.60 -1.00 2.29
CA TYR A 35 -1.85 -0.49 2.87
C TYR A 35 -2.88 -1.60 3.08
N ARG A 36 -3.11 -2.44 2.05
CA ARG A 36 -4.06 -3.56 2.16
C ARG A 36 -3.64 -4.59 3.21
N SER A 37 -2.35 -4.87 3.35
CA SER A 37 -1.86 -5.80 4.38
C SER A 37 -2.08 -5.24 5.78
N VAL A 38 -1.72 -3.98 6.01
CA VAL A 38 -1.95 -3.27 7.28
C VAL A 38 -3.43 -3.25 7.64
N MET A 39 -4.30 -2.85 6.71
CA MET A 39 -5.74 -2.81 6.96
C MET A 39 -6.31 -4.20 7.26
N ARG A 40 -5.83 -5.26 6.59
CA ARG A 40 -6.25 -6.65 6.88
C ARG A 40 -5.86 -7.09 8.29
N MET A 41 -4.72 -6.63 8.81
CA MET A 41 -4.32 -6.90 10.19
C MET A 41 -5.20 -6.13 11.17
N ILE A 42 -5.39 -4.83 10.93
CA ILE A 42 -6.22 -3.96 11.76
C ILE A 42 -7.64 -4.50 11.89
N TYR A 43 -8.25 -4.96 10.80
CA TYR A 43 -9.63 -5.47 10.83
C TYR A 43 -9.81 -6.77 11.63
N LYS A 44 -8.73 -7.46 11.98
CA LYS A 44 -8.75 -8.60 12.90
C LYS A 44 -8.64 -8.17 14.37
N HIS A 45 -8.27 -6.92 14.65
CA HIS A 45 -8.11 -6.39 16.00
C HIS A 45 -9.45 -5.88 16.57
N HIS A 46 -9.59 -5.90 17.89
CA HIS A 46 -10.81 -5.43 18.57
C HIS A 46 -10.97 -3.90 18.48
N GLU A 47 -9.86 -3.16 18.53
CA GLU A 47 -9.83 -1.69 18.37
C GLU A 47 -9.79 -1.20 16.90
N ARG A 48 -10.26 -2.02 15.96
CA ARG A 48 -10.15 -1.78 14.51
C ARG A 48 -10.61 -0.41 14.03
N VAL A 49 -11.57 0.24 14.69
CA VAL A 49 -12.14 1.51 14.24
C VAL A 49 -11.12 2.64 14.34
N GLY A 50 -10.56 2.85 15.53
CA GLY A 50 -9.55 3.88 15.76
C GLY A 50 -8.26 3.60 14.99
N LEU A 51 -7.80 2.35 15.01
CA LEU A 51 -6.60 1.93 14.27
C LEU A 51 -6.75 2.13 12.75
N ALA A 52 -7.93 1.81 12.19
CA ALA A 52 -8.18 2.00 10.75
C ALA A 52 -8.22 3.48 10.38
N GLN A 53 -8.79 4.34 11.22
CA GLN A 53 -8.79 5.78 11.00
C GLN A 53 -7.37 6.34 11.03
N PHE A 54 -6.63 6.03 12.09
CA PHE A 54 -5.23 6.43 12.25
C PHE A 54 -4.38 6.00 11.05
N ALA A 55 -4.47 4.72 10.64
CA ALA A 55 -3.73 4.24 9.48
C ALA A 55 -4.10 4.98 8.19
N ARG A 56 -5.39 5.28 7.95
CA ARG A 56 -5.80 6.05 6.77
C ARG A 56 -5.23 7.48 6.78
N GLU A 57 -5.19 8.11 7.94
CA GLU A 57 -4.64 9.45 8.11
C GLU A 57 -3.14 9.47 7.84
N GLU A 58 -2.38 8.53 8.40
CA GLU A 58 -0.94 8.37 8.16
C GLU A 58 -0.60 8.20 6.67
N PHE A 59 -1.31 7.31 5.96
CA PHE A 59 -1.12 7.13 4.52
C PHE A 59 -1.52 8.37 3.70
N ARG A 60 -2.40 9.24 4.24
CA ARG A 60 -2.86 10.46 3.57
C ARG A 60 -1.95 11.67 3.84
N MET A 61 -1.26 11.73 4.97
CA MET A 61 -0.41 12.87 5.36
C MET A 61 0.57 13.28 4.26
N ASN A 62 1.16 12.30 3.57
CA ASN A 62 2.16 12.52 2.52
C ASN A 62 1.59 12.44 1.10
N SER A 63 0.27 12.57 0.93
CA SER A 63 -0.40 12.44 -0.38
C SER A 63 0.00 13.51 -1.41
N LYS A 64 0.58 14.62 -0.96
CA LYS A 64 1.06 15.71 -1.81
C LYS A 64 2.53 15.57 -2.20
N GLU A 65 3.26 14.62 -1.61
CA GLU A 65 4.66 14.39 -1.99
C GLU A 65 4.72 13.85 -3.42
N THR A 66 5.59 14.43 -4.23
CA THR A 66 5.70 14.11 -5.66
C THR A 66 7.00 13.39 -5.99
N GLU A 67 8.05 13.66 -5.19
CA GLU A 67 9.38 13.10 -5.41
C GLU A 67 9.40 11.62 -5.02
N LEU A 68 9.90 10.77 -5.91
CA LEU A 68 9.79 9.32 -5.77
C LEU A 68 10.69 8.78 -4.66
N THR A 69 11.89 9.33 -4.50
CA THR A 69 12.87 8.92 -3.48
C THR A 69 12.34 9.21 -2.08
N SER A 70 11.80 10.40 -1.87
CA SER A 70 11.11 10.83 -0.65
C SER A 70 9.95 9.90 -0.33
N ARG A 71 9.08 9.60 -1.31
CA ARG A 71 7.97 8.65 -1.11
C ARG A 71 8.41 7.23 -0.77
N LYS A 72 9.50 6.74 -1.37
CA LYS A 72 10.08 5.42 -1.02
C LYS A 72 10.61 5.42 0.41
N TYR A 73 11.34 6.46 0.79
CA TYR A 73 11.85 6.62 2.15
C TYR A 73 10.70 6.62 3.16
N LEU A 74 9.68 7.46 2.94
CA LEU A 74 8.49 7.53 3.80
C LEU A 74 7.78 6.18 3.92
N LEU A 75 7.63 5.43 2.81
CA LEU A 75 7.04 4.10 2.85
C LEU A 75 7.89 3.13 3.69
N GLN A 76 9.21 3.12 3.51
CA GLN A 76 10.11 2.27 4.31
C GLN A 76 10.06 2.63 5.79
N THR A 77 10.13 3.91 6.14
CA THR A 77 9.99 4.38 7.52
C THR A 77 8.65 3.96 8.12
N GLY A 78 7.55 4.09 7.37
CA GLY A 78 6.22 3.67 7.80
C GLY A 78 6.14 2.15 8.04
N ILE A 79 6.71 1.34 7.14
CA ILE A 79 6.77 -0.12 7.30
C ILE A 79 7.57 -0.50 8.54
N SER A 80 8.74 0.10 8.77
CA SER A 80 9.55 -0.18 9.96
C SER A 80 8.78 0.13 11.24
N LYS A 81 8.15 1.30 11.34
CA LYS A 81 7.33 1.68 12.50
C LYS A 81 6.19 0.69 12.74
N ILE A 82 5.53 0.24 11.68
CA ILE A 82 4.44 -0.75 11.80
C ILE A 82 4.99 -2.08 12.29
N ASN A 83 6.11 -2.56 11.75
CA ASN A 83 6.75 -3.79 12.20
C ASN A 83 7.14 -3.72 13.69
N ASP A 84 7.69 -2.59 14.13
CA ASP A 84 8.02 -2.34 15.53
C ASP A 84 6.77 -2.40 16.39
N MET A 85 5.69 -1.70 16.01
CA MET A 85 4.40 -1.76 16.73
C MET A 85 3.84 -3.18 16.79
N VAL A 86 3.81 -3.88 15.67
CA VAL A 86 3.30 -5.24 15.54
C VAL A 86 4.05 -6.21 16.45
N SER A 87 5.37 -6.04 16.56
CA SER A 87 6.21 -6.82 17.50
C SER A 87 5.84 -6.55 18.96
N VAL A 88 5.59 -5.30 19.33
CA VAL A 88 5.21 -4.89 20.69
C VAL A 88 3.81 -5.39 21.05
N PHE A 89 2.85 -5.35 20.12
CA PHE A 89 1.48 -5.80 20.34
C PHE A 89 1.30 -7.32 20.23
N GLY A 90 2.38 -8.09 20.01
CA GLY A 90 2.31 -9.55 19.84
C GLY A 90 1.49 -9.99 18.62
N ILE A 91 1.26 -9.08 17.67
CA ILE A 91 0.52 -9.36 16.45
C ILE A 91 1.49 -10.11 15.53
N ASN A 92 1.23 -11.37 15.23
CA ASN A 92 2.11 -12.16 14.37
C ASN A 92 1.83 -11.83 12.89
N ALA A 93 2.32 -10.69 12.43
CA ALA A 93 2.16 -10.25 11.05
C ALA A 93 3.53 -9.96 10.42
N LYS A 94 3.98 -10.90 9.58
CA LYS A 94 5.05 -10.61 8.62
C LYS A 94 4.45 -9.76 7.50
N LEU A 95 4.83 -8.49 7.44
CA LEU A 95 4.54 -7.58 6.33
C LEU A 95 5.59 -7.70 5.23
#